data_AF-A0A7X7XKZ9-F1
#
_entry.id   AF-A0A7X7XKZ9-F1
#
_cell.length_a   1.000
_cell.length_b   1.000
_cell.length_c   1.000
_cell.angle_alpha   90.00
_cell.angle_beta   90.00
_cell.angle_gamma   90.00
#
_symmetry.space_group_name_H-M   'P 1'
#
loop_
_entity.id
_entity.type
_entity.pdbx_description
1 polymer ?
#
loop_
_entity_poly.entity_id
_entity_poly.type
_entity_poly.pdbx_seq_one_letter_code
_entity_poly.pdbx_strand_id
1 'polypeptide(L)'
;GQTEVCRLWNLVATNTREGEVFHRLLAKIEEQRRAYGGEVFDVLGEAFEGTPLRLLLLEAIRYGERPETRARMHQVIDRQVGEGLPELLKERALASEVLSKADLAELRQAMDEARARRLQPHYIELAFREAFTRLGGRLARREQGRFEATNVPAAVRAASPQPIATRYERVTFDLPYVQPDGLVRADLLAPGHPLHDAVLVETAHRLQPALEAGTVLISAAVTTPQLLVGVIEEVVDGTDASISRRFSYAFVDESGTVTEAGPAPYLDAVAAPPGAGTDAARRLPWLAAGEQQAVSWLIEHRLPAFLAEVQPRRQAELQKVRRQVTDRLTTERDRLYVEATIAGDQERSGQKPKESADSLTRKADDLDARLARRLRTLAQQEQLATRPPRILAAAVVLPLAAAVDELAHHEPLRHAVETKEVERRGVDAVLAAEHRLGRRPVEQAHNNPGYDILSSLPDGSTLRIEVKARLEGAADFFISHNEVLTGKNAAPRYRLALVRVDERGAAHDEVRYLDDPFAATTFGDFDATGLRGDWTKMWARGAEPF
;
A
#
# COMPACT_ATOMS: atom_id res chain seq x y z
N GLY A 1 12.00 -2.57 -14.62
CA GLY A 1 10.91 -3.07 -15.46
C GLY A 1 11.35 -2.94 -16.89
N GLN A 2 11.77 -4.05 -17.48
CA GLN A 2 12.12 -4.11 -18.90
C GLN A 2 10.83 -4.32 -19.69
N THR A 3 10.59 -3.48 -20.70
CA THR A 3 9.36 -3.51 -21.53
C THR A 3 9.49 -4.39 -22.76
N GLU A 4 10.73 -4.73 -23.13
CA GLU A 4 11.07 -5.51 -24.32
C GLU A 4 11.50 -6.94 -23.98
N VAL A 5 11.32 -7.86 -24.93
CA VAL A 5 11.77 -9.25 -24.78
C VAL A 5 13.30 -9.30 -24.79
N CYS A 6 13.91 -9.42 -23.61
CA CYS A 6 15.34 -9.71 -23.48
C CYS A 6 15.64 -11.13 -23.98
N ARG A 7 16.40 -11.24 -25.06
CA ARG A 7 16.89 -12.54 -25.56
C ARG A 7 18.36 -12.70 -25.18
N LEU A 8 18.66 -13.71 -24.37
CA LEU A 8 20.03 -14.13 -24.07
C LEU A 8 20.39 -15.31 -25.00
N TRP A 9 21.47 -15.18 -25.76
CA TRP A 9 21.95 -16.22 -26.67
C TRP A 9 23.27 -16.75 -26.15
N ASN A 10 23.26 -17.97 -25.60
CA ASN A 10 24.49 -18.71 -25.30
C ASN A 10 24.85 -19.58 -26.49
N LEU A 11 25.94 -19.21 -27.18
CA LEU A 11 26.48 -19.98 -28.30
C LEU A 11 27.35 -21.11 -27.75
N VAL A 12 26.84 -22.34 -27.85
CA VAL A 12 27.54 -23.57 -27.43
C VAL A 12 27.92 -24.37 -28.68
N ALA A 13 29.20 -24.64 -28.87
CA ALA A 13 29.69 -25.45 -29.99
C ALA A 13 29.42 -26.94 -29.71
N THR A 14 28.61 -27.60 -30.54
CA THR A 14 28.18 -29.00 -30.35
C THR A 14 29.26 -30.06 -30.56
N ASN A 15 30.44 -29.68 -31.07
CA ASN A 15 31.58 -30.57 -31.34
C ASN A 15 32.84 -30.21 -30.53
N THR A 16 32.68 -29.59 -29.35
CA THR A 16 33.80 -29.36 -28.41
C THR A 16 33.55 -30.06 -27.08
N ARG A 17 34.63 -30.34 -26.36
CA ARG A 17 34.60 -31.06 -25.08
C ARG A 17 33.75 -30.32 -24.03
N GLU A 18 33.77 -29.00 -24.07
CA GLU A 18 32.96 -28.10 -23.24
C GLU A 18 31.49 -28.10 -23.68
N GLY A 19 31.24 -28.26 -24.98
CA GLY A 19 29.90 -28.27 -25.56
C GLY A 19 29.05 -29.47 -25.14
N GLU A 20 29.65 -30.64 -25.01
CA GLU A 20 28.96 -31.84 -24.52
C GLU A 20 28.52 -31.68 -23.06
N VAL A 21 29.34 -31.05 -22.22
CA VAL A 21 29.02 -30.75 -20.82
C VAL A 21 27.87 -29.76 -20.72
N PHE A 22 27.91 -28.68 -21.50
CA PHE A 22 26.81 -27.71 -21.57
C PHE A 22 25.52 -28.34 -22.11
N HIS A 23 25.61 -29.19 -23.13
CA HIS A 23 24.45 -29.87 -23.69
C HIS A 23 23.80 -30.80 -22.67
N ARG A 24 24.58 -31.58 -21.91
CA ARG A 24 24.02 -32.46 -20.86
C ARG A 24 23.40 -31.66 -19.72
N LEU A 25 24.05 -30.60 -19.27
CA LEU A 25 23.54 -29.69 -18.24
C LEU A 25 22.21 -29.04 -18.66
N LEU A 26 22.18 -28.44 -19.85
CA LEU A 26 20.97 -27.79 -20.38
C LEU A 26 19.83 -28.78 -20.63
N ALA A 27 20.14 -29.99 -21.09
CA ALA A 27 19.14 -31.05 -21.26
C ALA A 27 18.52 -31.47 -19.92
N LYS A 28 19.33 -31.59 -18.86
CA LYS A 28 18.83 -31.96 -17.53
C LYS A 28 18.01 -30.83 -16.90
N ILE A 29 18.41 -29.59 -17.10
CA ILE A 29 17.65 -28.41 -16.66
C ILE A 29 16.30 -28.31 -17.39
N GLU A 30 16.25 -28.59 -18.69
CA GLU A 30 15.00 -28.62 -19.46
C GLU A 30 14.07 -29.76 -19.02
N GLU A 31 14.62 -30.92 -18.63
CA GLU A 31 13.86 -32.02 -18.02
C GLU A 31 13.21 -31.59 -16.70
N GLN A 32 13.97 -30.93 -15.82
CA GLN A 32 13.46 -30.39 -14.56
C GLN A 32 12.46 -29.25 -14.78
N ARG A 33 12.70 -28.37 -15.74
CA ARG A 33 11.77 -27.30 -16.13
C ARG A 33 10.41 -27.83 -16.53
N ARG A 34 10.36 -28.93 -17.29
CA ARG A 34 9.10 -29.58 -17.67
C ARG A 34 8.38 -30.20 -16.48
N ALA A 35 9.13 -30.73 -15.51
CA ALA A 35 8.56 -31.26 -14.27
C ALA A 35 7.99 -30.15 -13.35
N TYR A 36 8.56 -28.95 -13.39
CA TYR A 36 8.21 -27.83 -12.48
C TYR A 36 7.53 -26.62 -13.15
N GLY A 37 6.98 -26.77 -14.37
CA GLY A 37 6.08 -25.76 -14.95
C GLY A 37 6.73 -24.50 -15.53
N GLY A 38 8.05 -24.48 -15.77
CA GLY A 38 8.67 -23.45 -16.63
C GLY A 38 9.68 -22.48 -16.01
N GLU A 39 9.84 -22.40 -14.68
CA GLU A 39 10.56 -21.31 -13.97
C GLU A 39 11.99 -21.67 -13.48
N VAL A 40 12.77 -22.44 -14.24
CA VAL A 40 14.04 -23.03 -13.72
C VAL A 40 15.32 -22.27 -14.13
N PHE A 41 15.23 -21.28 -15.03
CA PHE A 41 16.42 -20.70 -15.67
C PHE A 41 17.28 -19.74 -14.81
N ASP A 42 16.81 -19.33 -13.62
CA ASP A 42 17.52 -18.36 -12.75
C ASP A 42 18.56 -18.97 -11.79
N VAL A 43 18.86 -20.28 -11.89
CA VAL A 43 19.59 -21.05 -10.85
C VAL A 43 20.96 -21.58 -11.29
N LEU A 44 21.42 -21.27 -12.51
CA LEU A 44 22.65 -21.84 -13.08
C LEU A 44 23.94 -21.53 -12.30
N GLY A 45 23.98 -20.44 -11.53
CA GLY A 45 25.18 -19.99 -10.81
C GLY A 45 25.43 -20.72 -9.48
N GLU A 46 24.38 -21.18 -8.79
CA GLU A 46 24.45 -21.61 -7.38
C GLU A 46 24.22 -23.12 -7.19
N ALA A 47 23.78 -23.85 -8.22
CA ALA A 47 23.53 -25.30 -8.17
C ALA A 47 24.77 -26.20 -7.97
N PHE A 48 25.96 -25.62 -7.78
CA PHE A 48 27.24 -26.35 -7.68
C PHE A 48 27.94 -26.09 -6.34
N GLU A 49 27.29 -26.42 -5.22
CA GLU A 49 27.99 -26.49 -3.94
C GLU A 49 28.91 -27.73 -3.88
N GLY A 50 30.18 -27.50 -3.55
CA GLY A 50 31.21 -28.53 -3.36
C GLY A 50 32.20 -28.73 -4.52
N THR A 51 31.84 -28.48 -5.78
CA THR A 51 32.79 -28.51 -6.91
C THR A 51 32.37 -27.48 -7.97
N PRO A 52 33.05 -26.32 -8.08
CA PRO A 52 32.69 -25.30 -9.05
C PRO A 52 32.62 -25.86 -10.46
N LEU A 53 31.59 -25.49 -11.24
CA LEU A 53 31.42 -25.87 -12.66
C LEU A 53 32.72 -25.66 -13.47
N ARG A 54 33.51 -24.65 -13.10
CA ARG A 54 34.86 -24.39 -13.63
C ARG A 54 35.83 -25.57 -13.50
N LEU A 55 35.84 -26.31 -12.38
CA LEU A 55 36.71 -27.48 -12.18
C LEU A 55 36.24 -28.68 -13.01
N LEU A 56 34.93 -28.88 -13.14
CA LEU A 56 34.36 -29.93 -14.00
C LEU A 56 34.70 -29.68 -15.48
N LEU A 57 34.62 -28.43 -15.93
CA LEU A 57 35.08 -28.02 -17.27
C LEU A 57 36.59 -28.24 -17.45
N LEU A 58 37.39 -27.96 -16.42
CA LEU A 58 38.84 -28.17 -16.44
C LEU A 58 39.23 -29.66 -16.50
N GLU A 59 38.51 -30.53 -15.79
CA GLU A 59 38.69 -31.98 -15.87
C GLU A 59 38.24 -32.53 -17.24
N ALA A 60 37.14 -32.00 -17.81
CA ALA A 60 36.65 -32.41 -19.12
C ALA A 60 37.65 -32.08 -20.25
N ILE A 61 38.32 -30.93 -20.14
CA ILE A 61 39.40 -30.52 -21.04
C ILE A 61 40.63 -31.44 -20.90
N ARG A 62 40.99 -31.81 -19.66
CA ARG A 62 42.23 -32.55 -19.34
C ARG A 62 42.16 -34.05 -19.56
N TYR A 63 41.01 -34.70 -19.32
CA TYR A 63 40.91 -36.18 -19.27
C TYR A 63 39.67 -36.77 -19.95
N GLY A 64 38.94 -35.99 -20.76
CA GLY A 64 37.65 -36.36 -21.35
C GLY A 64 37.60 -37.59 -22.29
N GLU A 65 38.75 -38.16 -22.67
CA GLU A 65 38.81 -39.39 -23.50
C GLU A 65 38.69 -40.69 -22.68
N ARG A 66 38.76 -40.62 -21.35
CA ARG A 66 38.57 -41.80 -20.49
C ARG A 66 37.07 -42.05 -20.27
N PRO A 67 36.54 -43.25 -20.60
CA PRO A 67 35.12 -43.60 -20.40
C PRO A 67 34.66 -43.40 -18.96
N GLU A 68 35.54 -43.75 -18.01
CA GLU A 68 35.33 -43.64 -16.56
C GLU A 68 35.15 -42.19 -16.11
N THR A 69 35.90 -41.24 -16.70
CA THR A 69 35.81 -39.82 -16.38
C THR A 69 34.52 -39.20 -16.93
N ARG A 70 34.10 -39.56 -18.16
CA ARG A 70 32.79 -39.13 -18.71
C ARG A 70 31.62 -39.65 -17.89
N ALA A 71 31.66 -40.93 -17.49
CA ALA A 71 30.62 -41.53 -16.66
C ALA A 71 30.52 -40.85 -15.28
N ARG A 72 31.67 -40.59 -14.64
CA ARG A 72 31.74 -39.85 -13.37
C ARG A 72 31.20 -38.43 -13.51
N MET A 73 31.53 -37.71 -14.59
CA MET A 73 31.00 -36.36 -14.85
C MET A 73 29.48 -36.37 -15.01
N HIS A 74 28.93 -37.30 -15.79
CA HIS A 74 27.48 -37.44 -15.94
C HIS A 74 26.81 -37.75 -14.59
N GLN A 75 27.39 -38.63 -13.77
CA GLN A 75 26.88 -38.90 -12.42
C GLN A 75 26.92 -37.68 -11.49
N VAL A 76 28.00 -36.89 -11.52
CA VAL A 76 28.11 -35.68 -10.69
C VAL A 76 27.11 -34.62 -11.14
N ILE A 77 26.92 -34.42 -12.45
CA ILE A 77 25.92 -33.50 -13.00
C ILE A 77 24.50 -33.97 -12.66
N ASP A 78 24.20 -35.24 -12.88
CA ASP A 78 22.86 -35.79 -12.60
C ASP A 78 22.55 -35.74 -11.09
N ARG A 79 23.54 -35.95 -10.21
CA ARG A 79 23.37 -35.84 -8.76
C ARG A 79 23.23 -34.39 -8.28
N GLN A 80 24.16 -33.50 -8.63
CA GLN A 80 24.15 -32.10 -8.15
C GLN A 80 22.95 -31.32 -8.68
N VAL A 81 22.56 -31.53 -9.95
CA VAL A 81 21.37 -30.87 -10.54
C VAL A 81 20.08 -31.56 -10.12
N GLY A 82 20.10 -32.87 -9.82
CA GLY A 82 18.93 -33.61 -9.36
C GLY A 82 18.57 -33.37 -7.88
N GLU A 83 19.57 -33.37 -7.00
CA GLU A 83 19.38 -33.24 -5.54
C GLU A 83 19.49 -31.79 -5.05
N GLY A 84 20.41 -30.99 -5.62
CA GLY A 84 20.61 -29.60 -5.19
C GLY A 84 19.56 -28.62 -5.71
N LEU A 85 18.92 -28.91 -6.84
CA LEU A 85 17.93 -28.02 -7.46
C LEU A 85 16.59 -27.97 -6.67
N PRO A 86 16.03 -29.08 -6.16
CA PRO A 86 14.86 -29.06 -5.26
C PRO A 86 15.12 -28.34 -3.93
N GLU A 87 16.32 -28.46 -3.36
CA GLU A 87 16.72 -27.77 -2.13
C GLU A 87 16.93 -26.28 -2.36
N LEU A 88 17.61 -25.89 -3.45
CA LEU A 88 17.72 -24.49 -3.87
C LEU A 88 16.37 -23.90 -4.25
N LEU A 89 15.48 -24.65 -4.90
CA LEU A 89 14.10 -24.23 -5.16
C LEU A 89 13.30 -24.09 -3.86
N LYS A 90 13.56 -24.90 -2.82
CA LYS A 90 12.95 -24.72 -1.48
C LYS A 90 13.52 -23.52 -0.74
N GLU A 91 14.84 -23.34 -0.72
CA GLU A 91 15.50 -22.18 -0.11
C GLU A 91 15.15 -20.87 -0.82
N ARG A 92 15.02 -20.91 -2.15
CA ARG A 92 14.53 -19.78 -2.93
C ARG A 92 13.01 -19.66 -2.91
N ALA A 93 12.21 -20.71 -2.73
CA ALA A 93 10.78 -20.57 -2.40
C ALA A 93 10.58 -19.92 -1.00
N LEU A 94 11.58 -20.05 -0.12
CA LEU A 94 11.69 -19.32 1.15
C LEU A 94 12.30 -17.91 0.99
N ALA A 95 12.99 -17.58 -0.11
CA ALA A 95 13.64 -16.28 -0.35
C ALA A 95 12.89 -15.35 -1.33
N SER A 96 12.21 -15.96 -2.30
CA SER A 96 11.17 -15.48 -3.20
C SER A 96 9.93 -16.26 -2.81
N GLU A 97 9.03 -15.61 -2.08
CA GLU A 97 7.78 -16.21 -1.62
C GLU A 97 7.06 -16.88 -2.80
N VAL A 98 7.14 -18.21 -2.91
CA VAL A 98 6.12 -18.96 -3.65
C VAL A 98 4.93 -18.93 -2.71
N LEU A 99 4.25 -17.77 -2.70
CA LEU A 99 2.99 -17.59 -2.03
C LEU A 99 2.10 -18.74 -2.50
N SER A 100 1.63 -19.57 -1.57
CA SER A 100 0.65 -20.59 -1.93
C SER A 100 -0.56 -19.90 -2.57
N LYS A 101 -1.41 -20.61 -3.32
CA LYS A 101 -2.62 -19.99 -3.89
C LYS A 101 -3.50 -19.32 -2.82
N ALA A 102 -3.46 -19.83 -1.58
CA ALA A 102 -4.13 -19.21 -0.44
C ALA A 102 -3.42 -17.91 0.00
N ASP A 103 -2.09 -17.93 0.15
CA ASP A 103 -1.31 -16.73 0.53
C ASP A 103 -1.39 -15.63 -0.54
N LEU A 104 -1.46 -16.00 -1.83
CA LEU A 104 -1.69 -15.06 -2.93
C LEU A 104 -3.09 -14.44 -2.86
N ALA A 105 -4.11 -15.21 -2.48
CA ALA A 105 -5.47 -14.72 -2.33
C ALA A 105 -5.57 -13.75 -1.15
N GLU A 106 -4.98 -14.10 -0.01
CA GLU A 106 -4.91 -13.24 1.18
C GLU A 106 -4.11 -11.96 0.90
N LEU A 107 -2.94 -12.08 0.25
CA LEU A 107 -2.13 -10.92 -0.13
C LEU A 107 -2.85 -10.04 -1.14
N ARG A 108 -3.55 -10.62 -2.11
CA ARG A 108 -4.35 -9.87 -3.09
C ARG A 108 -5.53 -9.17 -2.42
N GLN A 109 -6.22 -9.84 -1.50
CA GLN A 109 -7.31 -9.25 -0.72
C GLN A 109 -6.80 -8.08 0.13
N ALA A 110 -5.68 -8.26 0.85
CA ALA A 110 -5.04 -7.21 1.62
C ALA A 110 -4.57 -6.04 0.74
N MET A 111 -4.02 -6.32 -0.45
CA MET A 111 -3.64 -5.30 -1.43
C MET A 111 -4.84 -4.55 -2.00
N ASP A 112 -5.94 -5.24 -2.30
CA ASP A 112 -7.17 -4.65 -2.81
C ASP A 112 -7.86 -3.78 -1.74
N GLU A 113 -7.82 -4.22 -0.48
CA GLU A 113 -8.30 -3.45 0.68
C GLU A 113 -7.44 -2.23 0.96
N ALA A 114 -6.11 -2.38 0.93
CA ALA A 114 -5.18 -1.26 1.05
C ALA A 114 -5.33 -0.26 -0.11
N ARG A 115 -5.60 -0.74 -1.34
CA ARG A 115 -5.85 0.11 -2.50
C ARG A 115 -7.18 0.86 -2.37
N ALA A 116 -8.25 0.19 -1.91
CA ALA A 116 -9.55 0.82 -1.67
C ALA A 116 -9.47 1.96 -0.64
N ARG A 117 -8.66 1.79 0.40
CA ARG A 117 -8.42 2.79 1.46
C ARG A 117 -7.41 3.89 1.11
N ARG A 118 -6.70 3.77 -0.03
CA ARG A 118 -5.62 4.70 -0.39
C ARG A 118 -6.19 6.01 -0.92
N LEU A 119 -5.66 7.16 -0.50
CA LEU A 119 -5.95 8.42 -1.21
C LEU A 119 -5.36 8.34 -2.63
N GLN A 120 -6.16 8.65 -3.66
CA GLN A 120 -5.77 8.52 -5.06
C GLN A 120 -4.55 9.35 -5.45
N PRO A 121 -3.79 8.93 -6.49
CA PRO A 121 -2.80 9.80 -7.15
C PRO A 121 -3.37 11.17 -7.54
N HIS A 122 -4.64 11.22 -8.00
CA HIS A 122 -5.30 12.49 -8.30
C HIS A 122 -5.51 13.37 -7.06
N TYR A 123 -5.72 12.78 -5.88
CA TYR A 123 -5.79 13.53 -4.63
C TYR A 123 -4.40 14.00 -4.18
N ILE A 124 -3.37 13.19 -4.37
CA ILE A 124 -1.97 13.62 -4.14
C ILE A 124 -1.67 14.82 -5.04
N GLU A 125 -2.04 14.78 -6.32
CA GLU A 125 -1.91 15.93 -7.22
C GLU A 125 -2.70 17.14 -6.69
N LEU A 126 -4.00 16.98 -6.42
CA LEU A 126 -4.88 18.09 -6.02
C LEU A 126 -4.41 18.73 -4.71
N ALA A 127 -4.17 17.91 -3.69
CA ALA A 127 -3.69 18.34 -2.38
C ALA A 127 -2.31 18.99 -2.50
N PHE A 128 -1.38 18.40 -3.27
CA PHE A 128 -0.06 19.00 -3.48
C PHE A 128 -0.18 20.34 -4.20
N ARG A 129 -0.99 20.44 -5.26
CA ARG A 129 -1.14 21.68 -6.04
C ARG A 129 -1.73 22.79 -5.19
N GLU A 130 -2.75 22.49 -4.40
CA GLU A 130 -3.37 23.43 -3.48
C GLU A 130 -2.38 23.87 -2.39
N ALA A 131 -1.74 22.91 -1.72
CA ALA A 131 -0.71 23.15 -0.72
C ALA A 131 0.44 24.00 -1.27
N PHE A 132 1.00 23.61 -2.41
CA PHE A 132 2.11 24.31 -3.05
C PHE A 132 1.72 25.74 -3.42
N THR A 133 0.50 25.96 -3.91
CA THR A 133 -0.03 27.29 -4.23
C THR A 133 -0.15 28.15 -2.97
N ARG A 134 -0.69 27.61 -1.86
CA ARG A 134 -0.78 28.31 -0.57
C ARG A 134 0.58 28.69 0.00
N LEU A 135 1.61 27.89 -0.28
CA LEU A 135 2.99 28.19 0.11
C LEU A 135 3.69 29.20 -0.81
N GLY A 136 2.99 29.72 -1.83
CA GLY A 136 3.50 30.69 -2.81
C GLY A 136 4.22 30.05 -4.01
N GLY A 137 4.11 28.73 -4.17
CA GLY A 137 4.60 28.01 -5.33
C GLY A 137 3.65 28.14 -6.52
N ARG A 138 4.17 27.87 -7.72
CA ARG A 138 3.36 27.86 -8.95
C ARG A 138 3.67 26.63 -9.80
N LEU A 139 2.64 25.84 -10.09
CA LEU A 139 2.67 24.73 -11.04
C LEU A 139 1.88 25.12 -12.29
N ALA A 140 2.56 25.17 -13.44
CA ALA A 140 1.94 25.43 -14.72
C ALA A 140 1.74 24.12 -15.49
N ARG A 141 0.53 23.84 -15.97
CA ARG A 141 0.29 22.66 -16.82
C ARG A 141 0.98 22.84 -18.17
N ARG A 142 1.61 21.78 -18.66
CA ARG A 142 2.30 21.75 -19.96
C ARG A 142 1.69 20.72 -20.89
N GLU A 143 1.84 19.45 -20.55
CA GLU A 143 1.19 18.34 -21.24
C GLU A 143 0.12 17.70 -20.35
N GLN A 144 -0.62 16.72 -20.88
CA GLN A 144 -1.54 15.93 -20.07
C GLN A 144 -0.78 15.20 -18.96
N GLY A 145 -1.22 15.37 -17.71
CA GLY A 145 -0.57 14.77 -16.54
C GLY A 145 0.81 15.32 -16.18
N ARG A 146 1.26 16.42 -16.81
CA ARG A 146 2.60 16.99 -16.63
C ARG A 146 2.59 18.49 -16.38
N PHE A 147 3.42 18.91 -15.45
CA PHE A 147 3.48 20.29 -14.96
C PHE A 147 4.91 20.80 -14.92
N GLU A 148 5.08 22.11 -14.95
CA GLU A 148 6.34 22.81 -14.70
C GLU A 148 6.23 23.58 -13.39
N ALA A 149 7.21 23.42 -12.50
CA ALA A 149 7.34 24.25 -11.31
C ALA A 149 8.35 25.37 -11.62
N THR A 150 7.85 26.55 -11.99
CA THR A 150 8.70 27.68 -12.43
C THR A 150 9.53 28.25 -11.30
N ASN A 151 9.02 28.19 -10.07
CA ASN A 151 9.71 28.63 -8.87
C ASN A 151 9.21 27.84 -7.66
N VAL A 152 10.14 27.28 -6.89
CA VAL A 152 9.87 26.64 -5.60
C VAL A 152 10.16 27.65 -4.48
N PRO A 153 9.20 27.95 -3.59
CA PRO A 153 9.40 28.92 -2.50
C PRO A 153 10.57 28.60 -1.58
N ALA A 154 11.25 29.63 -1.06
CA ALA A 154 12.40 29.45 -0.16
C ALA A 154 12.05 28.70 1.12
N ALA A 155 10.87 28.95 1.70
CA ALA A 155 10.37 28.23 2.88
C ALA A 155 10.27 26.72 2.64
N VAL A 156 9.75 26.31 1.48
CA VAL A 156 9.67 24.89 1.09
C VAL A 156 11.06 24.26 0.97
N ARG A 157 12.02 24.98 0.34
CA ARG A 157 13.39 24.48 0.20
C ARG A 157 14.10 24.35 1.55
N ALA A 158 13.85 25.27 2.48
CA ALA A 158 14.43 25.26 3.82
C ALA A 158 13.82 24.19 4.73
N ALA A 159 12.59 23.75 4.45
CA ALA A 159 11.90 22.71 5.21
C ALA A 159 12.44 21.29 4.97
N SER A 160 13.29 21.09 3.95
CA SER A 160 13.86 19.79 3.63
C SER A 160 15.34 19.68 4.01
N PRO A 161 15.76 18.57 4.63
CA PRO A 161 17.19 18.28 4.79
C PRO A 161 17.85 17.89 3.47
N GLN A 162 17.06 17.51 2.45
CA GLN A 162 17.55 17.16 1.12
C GLN A 162 17.52 18.38 0.19
N PRO A 163 18.49 18.53 -0.73
CA PRO A 163 18.49 19.62 -1.69
C PRO A 163 17.22 19.63 -2.57
N ILE A 164 16.56 20.79 -2.65
CA ILE A 164 15.40 21.02 -3.52
C ILE A 164 15.78 22.05 -4.58
N ALA A 165 15.51 21.75 -5.85
CA ALA A 165 15.79 22.67 -6.95
C ALA A 165 14.89 23.92 -6.86
N THR A 166 15.39 25.06 -7.36
CA THR A 166 14.59 26.29 -7.44
C THR A 166 13.51 26.23 -8.51
N ARG A 167 13.66 25.35 -9.50
CA ARG A 167 12.71 25.08 -10.57
C ARG A 167 12.74 23.61 -10.97
N TYR A 168 11.62 23.10 -11.46
CA TYR A 168 11.51 21.76 -12.06
C TYR A 168 10.89 21.90 -13.45
N GLU A 169 11.61 21.44 -14.48
CA GLU A 169 11.19 21.57 -15.88
C GLU A 169 9.93 20.74 -16.16
N ARG A 170 9.89 19.50 -15.69
CA ARG A 170 8.74 18.61 -15.80
C ARG A 170 8.56 17.78 -14.55
N VAL A 171 7.36 17.82 -13.99
CA VAL A 171 6.92 17.00 -12.87
C VAL A 171 5.60 16.30 -13.21
N THR A 172 5.35 15.15 -12.60
CA THR A 172 4.10 14.41 -12.71
C THR A 172 3.76 13.70 -11.41
N PHE A 173 2.49 13.34 -11.23
CA PHE A 173 2.00 12.57 -10.08
C PHE A 173 1.68 11.12 -10.47
N ASP A 174 1.67 10.80 -11.78
CA ASP A 174 1.34 9.46 -12.26
C ASP A 174 2.53 8.82 -12.99
N LEU A 175 2.76 7.54 -12.67
CA LEU A 175 3.80 6.70 -13.27
C LEU A 175 3.78 6.68 -14.81
N PRO A 176 2.62 6.57 -15.50
CA PRO A 176 2.58 6.54 -16.96
C PRO A 176 3.13 7.81 -17.63
N TYR A 177 3.16 8.95 -16.94
CA TYR A 177 3.62 10.23 -17.50
C TYR A 177 5.06 10.59 -17.13
N VAL A 178 5.79 9.71 -16.45
CA VAL A 178 7.19 9.93 -16.07
C VAL A 178 8.10 9.97 -17.29
N GLN A 179 7.90 9.06 -18.24
CA GLN A 179 8.68 9.02 -19.47
C GLN A 179 7.82 8.54 -20.65
N PRO A 180 6.91 9.39 -21.17
CA PRO A 180 6.22 9.12 -22.42
C PRO A 180 7.20 9.13 -23.59
N ASP A 181 6.91 8.34 -24.63
CA ASP A 181 7.77 8.23 -25.81
C ASP A 181 8.08 9.59 -26.44
N GLY A 182 9.38 9.85 -26.67
CA GLY A 182 9.86 11.07 -27.32
C GLY A 182 9.84 12.35 -26.46
N LEU A 183 9.44 12.28 -25.18
CA LEU A 183 9.42 13.42 -24.27
C LEU A 183 10.55 13.35 -23.22
N VAL A 184 10.97 14.50 -22.72
CA VAL A 184 11.91 14.62 -21.59
C VAL A 184 11.34 13.88 -20.38
N ARG A 185 12.19 13.25 -19.56
CA ARG A 185 11.75 12.60 -18.32
C ARG A 185 11.19 13.62 -17.33
N ALA A 186 10.05 13.31 -16.71
CA ALA A 186 9.49 14.10 -15.61
C ALA A 186 9.92 13.53 -14.25
N ASP A 187 10.03 14.39 -13.24
CA ASP A 187 10.16 13.95 -11.85
C ASP A 187 8.80 13.49 -11.32
N LEU A 188 8.76 12.30 -10.72
CA LEU A 188 7.56 11.76 -10.07
C LEU A 188 7.43 12.37 -8.66
N LEU A 189 6.46 13.26 -8.48
CA LEU A 189 6.11 13.82 -7.18
C LEU A 189 5.22 12.84 -6.43
N ALA A 190 5.88 12.03 -5.59
CA ALA A 190 5.26 11.04 -4.72
C ALA A 190 5.98 11.05 -3.36
N PRO A 191 5.41 10.42 -2.32
CA PRO A 191 6.09 10.26 -1.03
C PRO A 191 7.52 9.75 -1.20
N GLY A 192 8.47 10.42 -0.55
CA GLY A 192 9.92 10.19 -0.68
C GLY A 192 10.62 11.14 -1.65
N HIS A 193 9.90 11.89 -2.49
CA HIS A 193 10.49 12.95 -3.30
C HIS A 193 10.70 14.22 -2.45
N PRO A 194 11.89 14.85 -2.44
CA PRO A 194 12.20 15.99 -1.55
C PRO A 194 11.20 17.14 -1.63
N LEU A 195 10.81 17.55 -2.84
CA LEU A 195 9.81 18.61 -3.03
C LEU A 195 8.43 18.20 -2.50
N HIS A 196 8.02 16.95 -2.72
CA HIS A 196 6.74 16.45 -2.28
C HIS A 196 6.65 16.50 -0.76
N ASP A 197 7.62 15.89 -0.09
CA ASP A 197 7.63 15.76 1.35
C ASP A 197 7.77 17.12 2.04
N ALA A 198 8.60 18.02 1.49
CA ALA A 198 8.78 19.36 2.05
C ALA A 198 7.52 20.24 1.97
N VAL A 199 6.78 20.15 0.87
CA VAL A 199 5.49 20.86 0.75
C VAL A 199 4.51 20.33 1.77
N LEU A 200 4.38 19.01 1.92
CA LEU A 200 3.46 18.43 2.90
C LEU A 200 3.84 18.77 4.35
N VAL A 201 5.13 18.70 4.69
CA VAL A 201 5.63 19.06 6.03
C VAL A 201 5.37 20.53 6.34
N GLU A 202 5.72 21.44 5.43
CA GLU A 202 5.52 22.88 5.62
C GLU A 202 4.03 23.24 5.67
N THR A 203 3.20 22.61 4.84
CA THR A 203 1.74 22.81 4.89
C THR A 203 1.15 22.30 6.20
N ALA A 204 1.53 21.11 6.66
CA ALA A 204 1.08 20.58 7.94
C ALA A 204 1.48 21.50 9.11
N HIS A 205 2.71 22.01 9.11
CA HIS A 205 3.19 22.97 10.09
C HIS A 205 2.36 24.27 10.09
N ARG A 206 2.08 24.86 8.93
CA ARG A 206 1.28 26.10 8.83
C ARG A 206 -0.18 25.92 9.23
N LEU A 207 -0.76 24.75 8.97
CA LEU A 207 -2.17 24.47 9.25
C LEU A 207 -2.40 23.86 10.63
N GLN A 208 -1.33 23.45 11.34
CA GLN A 208 -1.43 22.86 12.68
C GLN A 208 -2.26 23.70 13.66
N PRO A 209 -2.08 25.04 13.79
CA PRO A 209 -2.90 25.83 14.71
C PRO A 209 -4.38 25.82 14.37
N ALA A 210 -4.75 25.71 13.08
CA ALA A 210 -6.14 25.63 12.66
C ALA A 210 -6.75 24.26 12.97
N LEU A 211 -5.98 23.18 12.83
CA LEU A 211 -6.41 21.83 13.20
C LEU A 211 -6.58 21.70 14.73
N GLU A 212 -5.68 22.30 15.51
CA GLU A 212 -5.75 22.35 16.98
C GLU A 212 -6.91 23.20 17.50
N ALA A 213 -7.18 24.34 16.86
CA ALA A 213 -8.32 25.19 17.22
C ALA A 213 -9.68 24.54 16.90
N GLY A 214 -9.68 23.61 15.94
CA GLY A 214 -10.86 22.88 15.50
C GLY A 214 -11.90 23.72 14.76
N THR A 215 -12.95 23.05 14.32
CA THR A 215 -14.04 23.69 13.56
C THR A 215 -15.41 23.09 13.90
N VAL A 216 -16.46 23.71 13.37
CA VAL A 216 -17.82 23.16 13.42
C VAL A 216 -18.22 22.76 12.01
N LEU A 217 -18.60 21.51 11.85
CA LEU A 217 -19.05 20.92 10.60
C LEU A 217 -20.53 20.52 10.73
N ILE A 218 -21.19 20.36 9.60
CA ILE A 218 -22.54 19.80 9.51
C ILE A 218 -22.48 18.57 8.63
N SER A 219 -23.07 17.47 9.10
CA SER A 219 -23.16 16.24 8.32
C SER A 219 -24.54 15.59 8.48
N ALA A 220 -25.01 14.94 7.42
CA ALA A 220 -26.19 14.09 7.48
C ALA A 220 -25.90 12.73 8.16
N ALA A 221 -24.63 12.36 8.32
CA ALA A 221 -24.21 11.10 8.93
C ALA A 221 -24.43 11.04 10.45
N VAL A 222 -24.73 12.18 11.09
CA VAL A 222 -24.96 12.26 12.54
C VAL A 222 -26.37 12.78 12.82
N THR A 223 -27.01 12.22 13.85
CA THR A 223 -28.36 12.61 14.30
C THR A 223 -28.35 13.47 15.56
N THR A 224 -27.23 13.51 16.26
CA THR A 224 -26.96 14.32 17.45
C THR A 224 -25.61 15.02 17.28
N PRO A 225 -25.32 16.10 18.03
CA PRO A 225 -23.98 16.68 18.04
C PRO A 225 -22.93 15.64 18.46
N GLN A 226 -21.88 15.53 17.67
CA GLN A 226 -20.77 14.59 17.87
C GLN A 226 -19.44 15.36 17.86
N LEU A 227 -18.49 14.96 18.68
CA LEU A 227 -17.10 15.40 18.58
C LEU A 227 -16.35 14.42 17.70
N LEU A 228 -15.90 14.90 16.55
CA LEU A 228 -14.99 14.18 15.67
C LEU A 228 -13.55 14.48 16.10
N VAL A 229 -12.78 13.46 16.46
CA VAL A 229 -11.34 13.59 16.71
C VAL A 229 -10.55 12.86 15.64
N GLY A 230 -9.52 13.53 15.11
CA GLY A 230 -8.52 12.96 14.22
C GLY A 230 -7.23 12.69 14.97
N VAL A 231 -6.76 11.45 14.92
CA VAL A 231 -5.66 10.97 15.77
C VAL A 231 -4.59 10.30 14.92
N ILE A 232 -3.32 10.53 15.27
CA ILE A 232 -2.22 9.70 14.79
C ILE A 232 -1.99 8.55 15.77
N GLU A 233 -2.00 7.35 15.22
CA GLU A 233 -1.51 6.13 15.85
C GLU A 233 -0.15 5.77 15.27
N GLU A 234 0.78 5.35 16.12
CA GLU A 234 2.16 5.07 15.73
C GLU A 234 2.71 3.84 16.44
N VAL A 235 3.31 2.92 15.67
CA VAL A 235 4.14 1.82 16.17
C VAL A 235 5.59 2.21 15.97
N VAL A 236 6.37 2.15 17.05
CA VAL A 236 7.82 2.35 17.06
C VAL A 236 8.53 1.05 17.42
N ASP A 237 9.81 0.96 17.06
CA ASP A 237 10.69 -0.08 17.57
C ASP A 237 11.51 0.40 18.79
N GLY A 238 12.31 -0.50 19.38
CA GLY A 238 13.17 -0.21 20.53
C GLY A 238 14.33 0.74 20.23
N THR A 239 14.48 1.19 18.97
CA THR A 239 15.41 2.26 18.57
C THR A 239 14.71 3.62 18.43
N ASP A 240 13.43 3.69 18.82
CA ASP A 240 12.54 4.85 18.68
C ASP A 240 12.20 5.18 17.23
N ALA A 241 12.52 4.28 16.29
CA ALA A 241 12.22 4.47 14.88
C ALA A 241 10.74 4.17 14.60
N SER A 242 10.09 5.08 13.88
CA SER A 242 8.71 4.90 13.41
C SER A 242 8.63 3.76 12.39
N ILE A 243 7.89 2.70 12.73
CA ILE A 243 7.70 1.52 11.89
C ILE A 243 6.42 1.63 11.06
N SER A 244 5.35 2.09 11.70
CA SER A 244 4.06 2.27 11.04
C SER A 244 3.32 3.44 11.67
N ARG A 245 2.69 4.26 10.84
CA ARG A 245 1.86 5.39 11.26
C ARG A 245 0.56 5.35 10.49
N ARG A 246 -0.54 5.59 11.18
CA ARG A 246 -1.85 5.74 10.54
C ARG A 246 -2.61 6.89 11.17
N PHE A 247 -3.46 7.49 10.35
CA PHE A 247 -4.42 8.50 10.78
C PHE A 247 -5.79 7.83 10.93
N SER A 248 -6.45 8.05 12.05
CA SER A 248 -7.76 7.48 12.35
C SER A 248 -8.69 8.55 12.89
N TYR A 249 -9.98 8.29 12.78
CA TYR A 249 -11.02 9.19 13.26
C TYR A 249 -12.00 8.45 14.17
N ALA A 250 -12.47 9.14 15.20
CA ALA A 250 -13.51 8.65 16.09
C ALA A 250 -14.55 9.75 16.35
N PHE A 251 -15.81 9.34 16.45
CA PHE A 251 -16.89 10.18 16.96
C PHE A 251 -17.08 9.92 18.44
N VAL A 252 -17.37 10.98 19.19
CA VAL A 252 -17.75 10.92 20.60
C VAL A 252 -19.04 11.70 20.79
N ASP A 253 -20.03 11.07 21.38
CA ASP A 253 -21.30 11.74 21.69
C ASP A 253 -21.27 12.39 23.09
N GLU A 254 -22.33 13.12 23.42
CA GLU A 254 -22.49 13.77 24.73
C GLU A 254 -22.48 12.79 25.92
N SER A 255 -22.88 11.53 25.71
CA SER A 255 -22.81 10.48 26.74
C SER A 255 -21.40 9.95 26.96
N GLY A 256 -20.48 10.28 26.05
CA GLY A 256 -19.11 9.79 26.01
C GLY A 256 -18.94 8.45 25.30
N THR A 257 -19.96 8.03 24.53
CA THR A 257 -19.87 6.83 23.72
C THR A 257 -18.98 7.12 22.51
N VAL A 258 -17.94 6.31 22.35
CA VAL A 258 -16.97 6.45 21.25
C VAL A 258 -17.30 5.46 20.15
N THR A 259 -17.31 5.92 18.90
CA THR A 259 -17.51 5.09 17.71
C THR A 259 -16.46 5.37 16.64
N GLU A 260 -16.07 4.35 15.87
CA GLU A 260 -15.14 4.53 14.76
C GLU A 260 -15.80 5.33 13.63
N ALA A 261 -15.11 6.37 13.13
CA ALA A 261 -15.65 7.31 12.16
C ALA A 261 -15.11 7.08 10.72
N GLY A 262 -14.42 5.97 10.48
CA GLY A 262 -13.80 5.68 9.19
C GLY A 262 -12.53 6.53 8.89
N PRO A 263 -12.05 6.55 7.65
CA PRO A 263 -10.75 7.09 7.27
C PRO A 263 -10.76 8.59 6.96
N ALA A 264 -11.90 9.18 6.60
CA ALA A 264 -12.00 10.61 6.27
C ALA A 264 -13.46 11.16 6.37
N PRO A 265 -14.14 11.05 7.53
CA PRO A 265 -15.54 11.44 7.68
C PRO A 265 -15.80 12.93 7.43
N TYR A 266 -14.78 13.77 7.58
CA TYR A 266 -14.85 15.21 7.35
C TYR A 266 -15.07 15.60 5.88
N LEU A 267 -14.77 14.70 4.93
CA LEU A 267 -14.99 14.96 3.49
C LEU A 267 -16.48 14.96 3.11
N ASP A 268 -17.32 14.29 3.91
CA ASP A 268 -18.77 14.23 3.72
C ASP A 268 -19.51 15.24 4.63
N ALA A 269 -18.80 16.27 5.09
CA ALA A 269 -19.32 17.30 5.97
C ALA A 269 -19.01 18.69 5.41
N VAL A 270 -19.94 19.63 5.61
CA VAL A 270 -19.76 21.04 5.21
C VAL A 270 -19.43 21.90 6.41
N ALA A 271 -18.77 23.05 6.17
CA ALA A 271 -18.57 24.03 7.22
C ALA A 271 -19.91 24.57 7.73
N ALA A 272 -20.06 24.67 9.05
CA ALA A 272 -21.23 25.30 9.64
C ALA A 272 -21.23 26.82 9.36
N PRO A 273 -22.38 27.43 9.01
CA PRO A 273 -22.44 28.87 8.79
C PRO A 273 -22.12 29.61 10.10
N PRO A 274 -21.51 30.81 10.04
CA PRO A 274 -21.27 31.61 11.23
C PRO A 274 -22.62 32.03 11.85
N GLY A 275 -22.77 31.85 13.15
CA GLY A 275 -24.02 32.14 13.84
C GLY A 275 -24.05 31.63 15.28
N ALA A 276 -25.14 31.92 16.00
CA ALA A 276 -25.30 31.58 17.40
C ALA A 276 -25.26 30.05 17.64
N GLY A 277 -25.79 29.25 16.71
CA GLY A 277 -25.74 27.79 16.78
C GLY A 277 -24.29 27.25 16.71
N THR A 278 -23.52 27.73 15.74
CA THR A 278 -22.09 27.41 15.61
C THR A 278 -21.29 27.85 16.82
N ASP A 279 -21.56 29.04 17.36
CA ASP A 279 -20.90 29.55 18.57
C ASP A 279 -21.24 28.73 19.82
N ALA A 280 -22.50 28.29 19.96
CA ALA A 280 -22.92 27.42 21.04
C ALA A 280 -22.28 26.03 20.94
N ALA A 281 -22.19 25.47 19.73
CA ALA A 281 -21.55 24.18 19.47
C ALA A 281 -20.08 24.15 19.91
N ARG A 282 -19.34 25.24 19.68
CA ARG A 282 -17.94 25.40 20.14
C ARG A 282 -17.78 25.41 21.67
N ARG A 283 -18.87 25.62 22.41
CA ARG A 283 -18.89 25.76 23.88
C ARG A 283 -19.67 24.64 24.56
N LEU A 284 -19.93 23.53 23.87
CA LEU A 284 -20.55 22.37 24.49
C LEU A 284 -19.69 21.90 25.69
N PRO A 285 -20.28 21.71 26.88
CA PRO A 285 -19.51 21.52 28.11
C PRO A 285 -18.76 20.18 28.16
N TRP A 286 -19.20 19.19 27.37
CA TRP A 286 -18.67 17.83 27.38
C TRP A 286 -17.46 17.62 26.45
N LEU A 287 -17.11 18.59 25.59
CA LEU A 287 -16.07 18.41 24.56
C LEU A 287 -14.72 17.97 25.14
N ALA A 288 -14.27 18.61 26.23
CA ALA A 288 -13.00 18.27 26.87
C ALA A 288 -12.98 16.84 27.44
N ALA A 289 -14.12 16.36 27.98
CA ALA A 289 -14.24 14.98 28.43
C ALA A 289 -14.31 14.02 27.24
N GLY A 290 -14.95 14.43 26.13
CA GLY A 290 -15.02 13.66 24.90
C GLY A 290 -13.65 13.37 24.29
N GLU A 291 -12.75 14.34 24.25
CA GLU A 291 -11.36 14.13 23.79
C GLU A 291 -10.64 13.06 24.63
N GLN A 292 -10.79 13.11 25.95
CA GLN A 292 -10.20 12.14 26.88
C GLN A 292 -10.78 10.73 26.69
N GLN A 293 -12.09 10.64 26.45
CA GLN A 293 -12.77 9.38 26.18
C GLN A 293 -12.30 8.77 24.85
N ALA A 294 -12.14 9.57 23.80
CA ALA A 294 -11.62 9.08 22.53
C ALA A 294 -10.21 8.52 22.67
N VAL A 295 -9.31 9.25 23.34
CA VAL A 295 -7.94 8.79 23.61
C VAL A 295 -7.95 7.47 24.38
N SER A 296 -8.77 7.37 25.42
CA SER A 296 -8.88 6.16 26.25
C SER A 296 -9.38 4.97 25.43
N TRP A 297 -10.45 5.18 24.64
CA TRP A 297 -11.02 4.15 23.78
C TRP A 297 -10.02 3.66 22.72
N LEU A 298 -9.24 4.57 22.11
CA LEU A 298 -8.20 4.23 21.14
C LEU A 298 -7.09 3.37 21.76
N ILE A 299 -6.64 3.72 22.97
CA ILE A 299 -5.65 2.94 23.71
C ILE A 299 -6.15 1.53 23.99
N GLU A 300 -7.41 1.39 24.38
CA GLU A 300 -7.99 0.11 24.78
C GLU A 300 -8.35 -0.79 23.57
N HIS A 301 -8.93 -0.21 22.52
CA HIS A 301 -9.56 -0.98 21.43
C HIS A 301 -8.77 -0.97 20.11
N ARG A 302 -7.95 0.05 19.85
CA ARG A 302 -7.32 0.26 18.53
C ARG A 302 -5.82 -0.02 18.51
N LEU A 303 -5.08 0.48 19.49
CA LEU A 303 -3.62 0.30 19.55
C LEU A 303 -3.18 -1.17 19.66
N PRO A 304 -3.83 -2.03 20.46
CA PRO A 304 -3.45 -3.45 20.53
C PRO A 304 -3.66 -4.16 19.19
N ALA A 305 -4.78 -3.90 18.52
CA ALA A 305 -5.07 -4.43 17.20
C ALA A 305 -4.06 -3.91 16.16
N PHE A 306 -3.67 -2.63 16.23
CA PHE A 306 -2.66 -2.06 15.34
C PHE A 306 -1.30 -2.76 15.49
N LEU A 307 -0.88 -2.98 16.74
CA LEU A 307 0.39 -3.64 17.03
C LEU A 307 0.37 -5.09 16.52
N ALA A 308 -0.74 -5.81 16.73
CA ALA A 308 -0.93 -7.17 16.24
C ALA A 308 -0.91 -7.28 14.71
N GLU A 309 -1.37 -6.23 14.00
CA GLU A 309 -1.31 -6.14 12.54
C GLU A 309 0.14 -5.95 12.04
N VAL A 310 0.91 -5.07 12.70
CA VAL A 310 2.27 -4.69 12.25
C VAL A 310 3.33 -5.73 12.63
N GLN A 311 3.19 -6.36 13.80
CA GLN A 311 4.22 -7.20 14.39
C GLN A 311 4.64 -8.40 13.53
N PRO A 312 3.73 -9.21 12.95
CA PRO A 312 4.12 -10.40 12.17
C PRO A 312 4.97 -10.05 10.95
N ARG A 313 4.56 -9.03 10.20
CA ARG A 313 5.27 -8.56 9.00
C ARG A 313 6.66 -8.04 9.36
N ARG A 314 6.76 -7.23 10.42
CA ARG A 314 8.05 -6.67 10.85
C ARG A 314 8.99 -7.75 11.37
N GLN A 315 8.46 -8.73 12.11
CA GLN A 315 9.25 -9.85 12.60
C GLN A 315 9.81 -10.70 11.44
N ALA A 316 8.99 -11.02 10.43
CA ALA A 316 9.44 -11.76 9.25
C ALA A 316 10.56 -11.02 8.49
N GLU A 317 10.42 -9.70 8.30
CA GLU A 317 11.45 -8.87 7.69
C GLU A 317 12.77 -8.91 8.48
N LEU A 318 12.71 -8.69 9.80
CA LEU A 318 13.89 -8.66 10.66
C LEU A 318 14.59 -10.02 10.75
N GLN A 319 13.84 -11.13 10.74
CA GLN A 319 14.41 -12.48 10.69
C GLN A 319 15.14 -12.76 9.37
N LYS A 320 14.57 -12.31 8.24
CA LYS A 320 15.26 -12.40 6.94
C LYS A 320 16.58 -11.64 6.94
N VAL A 321 16.56 -10.40 7.46
CA VAL A 321 17.75 -9.56 7.58
C VAL A 321 18.78 -10.20 8.52
N ARG A 322 18.33 -10.76 9.66
CA ARG A 322 19.19 -11.45 10.63
C ARG A 322 19.94 -12.60 9.98
N ARG A 323 19.22 -13.49 9.27
CA ARG A 323 19.83 -14.62 8.55
C ARG A 323 20.88 -14.14 7.55
N GLN A 324 20.50 -13.24 6.63
CA GLN A 324 21.41 -12.76 5.58
C GLN A 324 22.66 -12.05 6.12
N VAL A 325 22.53 -11.28 7.20
CA VAL A 325 23.66 -10.62 7.85
C VAL A 325 24.58 -11.63 8.53
N THR A 326 24.01 -12.58 9.27
CA THR A 326 24.79 -13.64 9.93
C THR A 326 25.55 -14.45 8.89
N ASP A 327 24.87 -15.00 7.89
CA ASP A 327 25.49 -15.85 6.86
C ASP A 327 26.64 -15.12 6.18
N ARG A 328 26.39 -13.90 5.69
CA ARG A 328 27.41 -13.12 4.96
C ARG A 328 28.62 -12.77 5.82
N LEU A 329 28.41 -12.29 7.05
CA LEU A 329 29.52 -11.84 7.90
C LEU A 329 30.30 -13.02 8.48
N THR A 330 29.61 -14.10 8.86
CA THR A 330 30.24 -15.32 9.34
C THR A 330 31.07 -16.00 8.26
N THR A 331 30.54 -16.15 7.03
CA THR A 331 31.31 -16.75 5.92
C THR A 331 32.57 -15.95 5.60
N GLU A 332 32.48 -14.62 5.54
CA GLU A 332 33.64 -13.78 5.24
C GLU A 332 34.67 -13.77 6.38
N ARG A 333 34.20 -13.76 7.64
CA ARG A 333 35.06 -13.90 8.81
C ARG A 333 35.82 -15.23 8.79
N ASP A 334 35.12 -16.34 8.56
CA ASP A 334 35.72 -17.67 8.55
C ASP A 334 36.75 -17.81 7.43
N ARG A 335 36.46 -17.22 6.24
CA ARG A 335 37.44 -17.10 5.15
C ARG A 335 38.70 -16.36 5.60
N LEU A 336 38.55 -15.23 6.29
CA LEU A 336 39.69 -14.43 6.77
C LEU A 336 40.52 -15.15 7.84
N TYR A 337 39.89 -15.91 8.75
CA TYR A 337 40.64 -16.73 9.72
C TYR A 337 41.44 -17.86 9.05
N VAL A 338 40.86 -18.51 8.03
CA VAL A 338 41.57 -19.51 7.23
C VAL A 338 42.77 -18.87 6.52
N GLU A 339 42.58 -17.70 5.89
CA GLU A 339 43.67 -16.97 5.24
C GLU A 339 44.75 -16.50 6.24
N ALA A 340 44.35 -16.06 7.44
CA ALA A 340 45.27 -15.66 8.49
C ALA A 340 46.13 -16.84 8.96
N THR A 341 45.54 -18.04 9.08
CA THR A 341 46.25 -19.27 9.43
C THR A 341 47.30 -19.62 8.38
N ILE A 342 46.92 -19.59 7.10
CA ILE A 342 47.84 -19.84 5.97
C ILE A 342 48.98 -18.81 5.94
N ALA A 343 48.66 -17.52 6.14
CA ALA A 343 49.67 -16.46 6.21
C ALA A 343 50.64 -16.66 7.38
N GLY A 344 50.15 -17.10 8.54
CA GLY A 344 50.98 -17.37 9.72
C GLY A 344 51.97 -18.52 9.49
N ASP A 345 51.56 -19.57 8.78
CA ASP A 345 52.48 -20.67 8.43
C ASP A 345 53.52 -20.24 7.37
N GLN A 346 53.15 -19.35 6.44
CA GLN A 346 54.10 -18.74 5.51
C GLN A 346 55.14 -17.87 6.25
N GLU A 347 54.70 -17.05 7.19
CA GLU A 347 55.59 -16.21 8.01
C GLU A 347 56.56 -17.06 8.85
N ARG A 348 56.08 -18.15 9.47
CA ARG A 348 56.90 -19.10 10.24
C ARG A 348 57.94 -19.82 9.37
N SER A 349 57.62 -20.07 8.11
CA SER A 349 58.54 -20.66 7.13
C SER A 349 59.45 -19.63 6.44
N GLY A 350 59.41 -18.36 6.88
CA GLY A 350 60.25 -17.27 6.36
C GLY A 350 59.78 -16.68 5.04
N GLN A 351 58.60 -17.06 4.54
CA GLN A 351 57.98 -16.48 3.36
C GLN A 351 57.22 -15.21 3.71
N LYS A 352 57.11 -14.28 2.75
CA LYS A 352 56.31 -13.05 2.91
C LYS A 352 54.92 -13.24 2.28
N PRO A 353 53.84 -13.42 3.06
CA PRO A 353 52.49 -13.43 2.52
C PRO A 353 52.10 -12.05 1.96
N LYS A 354 51.08 -12.00 1.10
CA LYS A 354 50.55 -10.74 0.54
C LYS A 354 49.99 -9.81 1.61
N GLU A 355 49.38 -10.39 2.63
CA GLU A 355 48.87 -9.70 3.81
C GLU A 355 49.27 -10.51 5.05
N SER A 356 49.62 -9.84 6.15
CA SER A 356 50.09 -10.52 7.35
C SER A 356 48.97 -11.25 8.10
N ALA A 357 49.34 -12.31 8.83
CA ALA A 357 48.41 -13.07 9.67
C ALA A 357 47.69 -12.15 10.68
N ASP A 358 48.42 -11.23 11.29
CA ASP A 358 47.89 -10.24 12.23
C ASP A 358 46.85 -9.32 11.59
N SER A 359 47.09 -8.84 10.36
CA SER A 359 46.18 -7.95 9.65
C SER A 359 44.86 -8.65 9.29
N LEU A 360 44.96 -9.88 8.77
CA LEU A 360 43.79 -10.71 8.44
C LEU A 360 42.98 -11.06 9.69
N THR A 361 43.65 -11.41 10.79
CA THR A 361 43.01 -11.67 12.10
C THR A 361 42.24 -10.44 12.58
N ARG A 362 42.85 -9.25 12.56
CA ARG A 362 42.16 -8.01 12.95
C ARG A 362 40.93 -7.71 12.09
N LYS A 363 40.98 -8.00 10.79
CA LYS A 363 39.82 -7.84 9.90
C LYS A 363 38.70 -8.82 10.26
N ALA A 364 39.03 -10.07 10.57
CA ALA A 364 38.05 -11.06 11.03
C ALA A 364 37.39 -10.61 12.35
N ASP A 365 38.18 -10.14 13.32
CA ASP A 365 37.69 -9.63 14.60
C ASP A 365 36.78 -8.39 14.44
N ASP A 366 37.08 -7.49 13.48
CA ASP A 366 36.19 -6.36 13.15
C ASP A 366 34.84 -6.84 12.59
N LEU A 367 34.83 -7.88 11.74
CA LEU A 367 33.58 -8.46 11.24
C LEU A 367 32.76 -9.08 12.36
N ASP A 368 33.39 -9.75 13.33
CA ASP A 368 32.71 -10.27 14.52
C ASP A 368 32.10 -9.15 15.37
N ALA A 369 32.87 -8.08 15.63
CA ALA A 369 32.37 -6.92 16.36
C ALA A 369 31.19 -6.24 15.62
N ARG A 370 31.26 -6.16 14.30
CA ARG A 370 30.19 -5.63 13.44
C ARG A 370 28.95 -6.52 13.47
N LEU A 371 29.11 -7.84 13.38
CA LEU A 371 28.01 -8.80 13.48
C LEU A 371 27.32 -8.67 14.84
N ALA A 372 28.08 -8.70 15.94
CA ALA A 372 27.54 -8.56 17.29
C ALA A 372 26.79 -7.23 17.49
N ARG A 373 27.32 -6.12 16.95
CA ARG A 373 26.61 -4.83 16.97
C ARG A 373 25.32 -4.89 16.16
N ARG A 374 25.34 -5.45 14.95
CA ARG A 374 24.15 -5.52 14.10
C ARG A 374 23.07 -6.43 14.70
N LEU A 375 23.44 -7.57 15.29
CA LEU A 375 22.50 -8.46 15.97
C LEU A 375 21.85 -7.81 17.20
N ARG A 376 22.59 -6.99 17.95
CA ARG A 376 22.02 -6.19 19.05
C ARG A 376 21.02 -5.15 18.54
N THR A 377 21.35 -4.43 17.47
CA THR A 377 20.39 -3.51 16.84
C THR A 377 19.15 -4.25 16.37
N LEU A 378 19.29 -5.40 15.70
CA LEU A 378 18.12 -6.19 15.26
C LEU A 378 17.25 -6.64 16.44
N ALA A 379 17.85 -7.03 17.57
CA ALA A 379 17.10 -7.37 18.78
C ALA A 379 16.35 -6.17 19.38
N GLN A 380 16.89 -4.95 19.29
CA GLN A 380 16.17 -3.73 19.66
C GLN A 380 15.03 -3.44 18.68
N GLN A 381 15.26 -3.63 17.37
CA GLN A 381 14.26 -3.42 16.32
C GLN A 381 13.07 -4.40 16.40
N GLU A 382 13.25 -5.56 17.02
CA GLU A 382 12.19 -6.55 17.29
C GLU A 382 11.26 -6.13 18.44
N GLN A 383 11.69 -5.22 19.31
CA GLN A 383 10.88 -4.71 20.41
C GLN A 383 9.94 -3.64 19.87
N LEU A 384 8.69 -4.01 19.57
CA LEU A 384 7.69 -3.08 19.08
C LEU A 384 6.82 -2.55 20.23
N ALA A 385 6.48 -1.27 20.14
CA ALA A 385 5.57 -0.61 21.07
C ALA A 385 4.70 0.42 20.35
N THR A 386 3.53 0.70 20.89
CA THR A 386 2.66 1.78 20.41
C THR A 386 2.96 3.07 21.18
N ARG A 387 2.98 4.21 20.48
CA ARG A 387 2.96 5.52 21.13
C ARG A 387 1.55 5.83 21.66
N PRO A 388 1.43 6.63 22.73
CA PRO A 388 0.15 7.22 23.09
C PRO A 388 -0.46 7.98 21.90
N PRO A 389 -1.77 7.83 21.65
CA PRO A 389 -2.41 8.45 20.51
C PRO A 389 -2.41 9.97 20.70
N ARG A 390 -2.06 10.71 19.64
CA ARG A 390 -2.04 12.17 19.66
C ARG A 390 -3.16 12.71 18.80
N ILE A 391 -4.07 13.47 19.42
CA ILE A 391 -5.09 14.23 18.71
C ILE A 391 -4.37 15.31 17.88
N LEU A 392 -4.62 15.30 16.58
CA LEU A 392 -4.12 16.33 15.65
C LEU A 392 -5.20 17.28 15.17
N ALA A 393 -6.46 16.85 15.20
CA ALA A 393 -7.58 17.64 14.74
C ALA A 393 -8.81 17.32 15.57
N ALA A 394 -9.67 18.32 15.78
CA ALA A 394 -10.97 18.15 16.38
C ALA A 394 -12.02 18.95 15.60
N ALA A 395 -13.24 18.43 15.50
CA ALA A 395 -14.37 19.16 14.96
C ALA A 395 -15.65 18.78 15.69
N VAL A 396 -16.52 19.76 15.97
CA VAL A 396 -17.90 19.48 16.38
C VAL A 396 -18.72 19.26 15.13
N VAL A 397 -19.31 18.08 14.98
CA VAL A 397 -20.18 17.74 13.85
C VAL A 397 -21.62 17.83 14.32
N LEU A 398 -22.35 18.78 13.75
CA LEU A 398 -23.76 19.00 14.02
C LEU A 398 -24.62 18.18 13.03
N PRO A 399 -25.77 17.66 13.49
CA PRO A 399 -26.72 17.02 12.61
C PRO A 399 -27.32 18.06 11.66
N LEU A 400 -27.61 17.65 10.42
CA LEU A 400 -28.22 18.52 9.43
C LEU A 400 -29.49 19.21 9.98
N ALA A 401 -30.32 18.47 10.73
CA ALA A 401 -31.54 18.95 11.38
C ALA A 401 -31.35 20.22 12.23
N ALA A 402 -30.18 20.40 12.86
CA ALA A 402 -29.87 21.54 13.71
C ALA A 402 -29.52 22.82 12.93
N ALA A 403 -29.31 22.72 11.62
CA ALA A 403 -28.86 23.83 10.77
C ALA A 403 -29.68 23.98 9.48
N VAL A 404 -30.76 23.20 9.30
CA VAL A 404 -31.54 23.16 8.05
C VAL A 404 -32.03 24.54 7.64
N ASP A 405 -32.54 25.34 8.58
CA ASP A 405 -33.12 26.65 8.31
C ASP A 405 -32.09 27.73 7.97
N GLU A 406 -30.83 27.53 8.37
CA GLU A 406 -29.73 28.49 8.16
C GLU A 406 -28.81 28.11 6.97
N LEU A 407 -28.93 26.90 6.44
CA LEU A 407 -28.21 26.44 5.25
C LEU A 407 -28.85 26.96 3.96
N ALA A 408 -28.02 27.33 2.99
CA ALA A 408 -28.48 27.83 1.70
C ALA A 408 -29.32 26.77 0.94
N HIS A 409 -30.35 27.21 0.21
CA HIS A 409 -31.34 26.33 -0.44
C HIS A 409 -30.75 25.41 -1.55
N HIS A 410 -29.53 25.67 -2.00
CA HIS A 410 -28.84 24.93 -3.07
C HIS A 410 -27.85 23.87 -2.56
N GLU A 411 -27.72 23.68 -1.25
CA GLU A 411 -26.81 22.70 -0.67
C GLU A 411 -27.29 21.25 -0.89
N PRO A 412 -26.48 20.36 -1.49
CA PRO A 412 -26.85 18.97 -1.79
C PRO A 412 -27.34 18.18 -0.56
N LEU A 413 -26.83 18.52 0.62
CA LEU A 413 -27.14 17.88 1.90
C LEU A 413 -28.63 17.99 2.29
N ARG A 414 -29.37 19.04 1.86
CA ARG A 414 -30.80 19.22 2.20
C ARG A 414 -31.70 18.08 1.71
N HIS A 415 -31.26 17.31 0.72
CA HIS A 415 -32.05 16.23 0.10
C HIS A 415 -31.77 14.83 0.69
N ALA A 416 -30.94 14.73 1.73
CA ALA A 416 -30.50 13.46 2.31
C ALA A 416 -31.45 12.91 3.41
N VAL A 417 -32.75 13.20 3.35
CA VAL A 417 -33.73 12.56 4.24
C VAL A 417 -34.47 11.49 3.44
N GLU A 418 -33.76 10.43 3.11
CA GLU A 418 -34.38 9.18 2.66
C GLU A 418 -34.99 8.47 3.89
N THR A 419 -36.11 7.79 3.70
CA THR A 419 -36.67 7.00 4.80
C THR A 419 -35.79 5.78 5.02
N LYS A 420 -35.38 5.50 6.27
CA LYS A 420 -34.59 4.29 6.64
C LYS A 420 -35.15 2.99 6.05
N GLU A 421 -36.47 2.96 5.82
CA GLU A 421 -37.16 1.85 5.16
C GLU A 421 -36.79 1.68 3.68
N VAL A 422 -36.67 2.77 2.92
CA VAL A 422 -36.26 2.76 1.50
C VAL A 422 -34.81 2.30 1.36
N GLU A 423 -33.92 2.81 2.21
CA GLU A 423 -32.52 2.39 2.25
C GLU A 423 -32.38 0.91 2.56
N ARG A 424 -33.09 0.42 3.59
CA ARG A 424 -33.07 -1.00 3.96
C ARG A 424 -33.58 -1.90 2.83
N ARG A 425 -34.71 -1.55 2.21
CA ARG A 425 -35.24 -2.28 1.04
C ARG A 425 -34.23 -2.31 -0.10
N GLY A 426 -33.53 -1.21 -0.33
CA GLY A 426 -32.43 -1.12 -1.28
C GLY A 426 -31.35 -2.17 -1.04
N VAL A 427 -30.78 -2.16 0.16
CA VAL A 427 -29.69 -3.08 0.55
C VAL A 427 -30.16 -4.54 0.44
N ASP A 428 -31.34 -4.86 0.96
CA ASP A 428 -31.89 -6.22 0.92
C ASP A 428 -32.10 -6.71 -0.53
N ALA A 429 -32.57 -5.85 -1.43
CA ALA A 429 -32.74 -6.19 -2.86
C ALA A 429 -31.40 -6.50 -3.55
N VAL A 430 -30.34 -5.76 -3.22
CA VAL A 430 -29.00 -5.96 -3.77
C VAL A 430 -28.35 -7.21 -3.21
N LEU A 431 -28.48 -7.47 -1.90
CA LEU A 431 -28.03 -8.73 -1.29
C LEU A 431 -28.68 -9.94 -1.98
N ALA A 432 -29.99 -9.88 -2.21
CA ALA A 432 -30.73 -10.93 -2.92
C ALA A 432 -30.29 -11.07 -4.39
N ALA A 433 -29.98 -9.96 -5.08
CA ALA A 433 -29.44 -9.99 -6.43
C ALA A 433 -28.06 -10.66 -6.49
N GLU A 434 -27.13 -10.28 -5.60
CA GLU A 434 -25.78 -10.86 -5.53
C GLU A 434 -25.81 -12.36 -5.21
N HIS A 435 -26.69 -12.79 -4.30
CA HIS A 435 -26.88 -14.22 -4.02
C HIS A 435 -27.38 -14.99 -5.25
N ARG A 436 -28.28 -14.42 -6.06
CA ARG A 436 -28.75 -15.05 -7.31
C ARG A 436 -27.66 -15.17 -8.36
N LEU A 437 -26.67 -14.27 -8.34
CA LEU A 437 -25.46 -14.35 -9.18
C LEU A 437 -24.44 -15.38 -8.68
N GLY A 438 -24.72 -16.11 -7.60
CA GLY A 438 -23.82 -17.11 -7.03
C GLY A 438 -22.65 -16.50 -6.23
N ARG A 439 -22.76 -15.22 -5.85
CA ARG A 439 -21.77 -14.52 -5.04
C ARG A 439 -22.10 -14.62 -3.55
N ARG A 440 -21.15 -14.22 -2.71
CA ARG A 440 -21.30 -14.17 -1.25
C ARG A 440 -21.23 -12.71 -0.77
N PRO A 441 -22.35 -11.98 -0.80
CA PRO A 441 -22.42 -10.62 -0.29
C PRO A 441 -22.46 -10.56 1.24
N VAL A 442 -21.78 -9.57 1.80
CA VAL A 442 -21.80 -9.22 3.23
C VAL A 442 -22.08 -7.73 3.36
N GLU A 443 -23.18 -7.38 4.02
CA GLU A 443 -23.49 -6.00 4.40
C GLU A 443 -22.41 -5.46 5.34
N GLN A 444 -21.90 -4.27 5.04
CA GLN A 444 -20.92 -3.59 5.86
C GLN A 444 -21.61 -2.75 6.93
N ALA A 445 -20.89 -2.46 8.01
CA ALA A 445 -21.41 -1.59 9.06
C ALA A 445 -21.75 -0.20 8.50
N HIS A 446 -22.75 0.48 9.05
CA HIS A 446 -23.20 1.80 8.58
C HIS A 446 -22.11 2.89 8.64
N ASN A 447 -21.07 2.70 9.46
CA ASN A 447 -19.90 3.57 9.52
C ASN A 447 -18.76 3.14 8.58
N ASN A 448 -18.95 2.08 7.79
CA ASN A 448 -18.01 1.68 6.76
C ASN A 448 -18.05 2.72 5.63
N PRO A 449 -16.91 3.24 5.19
CA PRO A 449 -16.88 4.36 4.26
C PRO A 449 -16.97 3.85 2.82
N GLY A 450 -17.91 4.41 2.07
CA GLY A 450 -17.93 4.46 0.61
C GLY A 450 -18.46 3.23 -0.14
N TYR A 451 -18.99 2.23 0.57
CA TYR A 451 -19.77 1.12 0.01
C TYR A 451 -20.56 0.38 1.09
N ASP A 452 -21.76 -0.10 0.74
CA ASP A 452 -22.67 -0.81 1.65
C ASP A 452 -22.44 -2.32 1.68
N ILE A 453 -22.01 -2.93 0.58
CA ILE A 453 -21.92 -4.40 0.44
C ILE A 453 -20.55 -4.81 -0.11
N LEU A 454 -19.90 -5.75 0.58
CA LEU A 454 -18.74 -6.48 0.05
C LEU A 454 -19.19 -7.82 -0.51
N SER A 455 -19.11 -7.99 -1.84
CA SER A 455 -19.51 -9.21 -2.52
C SER A 455 -18.31 -10.04 -2.93
N SER A 456 -18.18 -11.25 -2.39
CA SER A 456 -17.11 -12.18 -2.79
C SER A 456 -17.53 -13.01 -4.01
N LEU A 457 -16.72 -13.00 -5.06
CA LEU A 457 -16.90 -13.77 -6.26
C LEU A 457 -16.43 -15.22 -6.08
N PRO A 458 -16.88 -16.15 -6.94
CA PRO A 458 -16.43 -17.55 -6.90
C PRO A 458 -14.92 -17.74 -7.08
N ASP A 459 -14.23 -16.80 -7.73
CA ASP A 459 -12.78 -16.82 -7.93
C ASP A 459 -11.98 -16.28 -6.72
N GLY A 460 -12.66 -15.89 -5.65
CA GLY A 460 -12.08 -15.32 -4.43
C GLY A 460 -11.81 -13.82 -4.51
N SER A 461 -12.09 -13.16 -5.63
CA SER A 461 -12.04 -11.70 -5.72
C SER A 461 -13.24 -11.05 -5.01
N THR A 462 -13.10 -9.78 -4.64
CA THR A 462 -14.18 -9.02 -3.98
C THR A 462 -14.61 -7.82 -4.83
N LEU A 463 -15.92 -7.56 -4.85
CA LEU A 463 -16.58 -6.39 -5.42
C LEU A 463 -17.15 -5.54 -4.29
N ARG A 464 -16.92 -4.22 -4.37
CA ARG A 464 -17.54 -3.24 -3.48
C ARG A 464 -18.77 -2.68 -4.17
N ILE A 465 -19.90 -2.67 -3.49
CA ILE A 465 -21.18 -2.23 -4.05
C ILE A 465 -21.77 -1.16 -3.15
N GLU A 466 -21.99 0.02 -3.73
CA GLU A 466 -22.73 1.13 -3.13
C GLU A 466 -24.18 1.08 -3.60
N VAL A 467 -25.13 1.26 -2.70
CA VAL A 467 -26.56 1.11 -2.97
C VAL A 467 -27.26 2.46 -2.86
N LYS A 468 -27.89 2.90 -3.96
CA LYS A 468 -28.75 4.09 -3.96
C LYS A 468 -30.17 3.67 -4.29
N ALA A 469 -31.03 3.70 -3.28
CA ALA A 469 -32.44 3.33 -3.40
C ALA A 469 -33.33 4.56 -3.47
N ARG A 470 -34.33 4.55 -4.36
CA ARG A 470 -35.30 5.65 -4.49
C ARG A 470 -36.70 5.10 -4.76
N LEU A 471 -37.69 5.77 -4.19
CA LEU A 471 -39.09 5.59 -4.58
C LEU A 471 -39.28 5.97 -6.05
N GLU A 472 -40.26 5.34 -6.69
CA GLU A 472 -40.63 5.67 -8.06
C GLU A 472 -40.97 7.17 -8.22
N GLY A 473 -40.38 7.82 -9.22
CA GLY A 473 -40.57 9.26 -9.48
C GLY A 473 -39.47 10.19 -8.94
N ALA A 474 -38.43 9.67 -8.27
CA ALA A 474 -37.29 10.48 -7.87
C ALA A 474 -36.51 11.07 -9.06
N ALA A 475 -36.12 12.35 -8.94
CA ALA A 475 -35.36 13.05 -9.98
C ALA A 475 -33.84 12.86 -9.87
N ASP A 476 -33.33 12.76 -8.65
CA ASP A 476 -31.89 12.73 -8.38
C ASP A 476 -31.52 11.89 -7.15
N PHE A 477 -30.22 11.70 -6.96
CA PHE A 477 -29.62 11.13 -5.76
C PHE A 477 -28.28 11.80 -5.47
N PHE A 478 -27.84 11.75 -4.22
CA PHE A 478 -26.55 12.29 -3.79
C PHE A 478 -25.52 11.17 -3.66
N ILE A 479 -24.29 11.46 -4.09
CA ILE A 479 -23.13 10.59 -3.93
C ILE A 479 -22.09 11.36 -3.11
N SER A 480 -21.65 10.77 -2.02
CA SER A 480 -20.71 11.41 -1.10
C SER A 480 -19.30 11.49 -1.70
N HIS A 481 -18.45 12.32 -1.11
CA HIS A 481 -17.06 12.43 -1.54
C HIS A 481 -16.32 11.09 -1.33
N ASN A 482 -16.53 10.45 -0.17
CA ASN A 482 -15.90 9.17 0.16
C ASN A 482 -16.37 8.02 -0.74
N GLU A 483 -17.63 8.01 -1.19
CA GLU A 483 -18.17 7.01 -2.13
C GLU A 483 -17.46 7.08 -3.48
N VAL A 484 -17.30 8.29 -4.05
CA VAL A 484 -16.60 8.46 -5.32
C VAL A 484 -15.13 8.08 -5.20
N LEU A 485 -14.46 8.49 -4.13
CA LEU A 485 -13.05 8.13 -3.89
C LEU A 485 -12.89 6.62 -3.79
N THR A 486 -13.70 5.97 -2.97
CA THR A 486 -13.70 4.52 -2.81
C THR A 486 -13.96 3.82 -4.13
N GLY A 487 -14.93 4.31 -4.91
CA GLY A 487 -15.25 3.71 -6.20
C GLY A 487 -14.15 3.81 -7.24
N LYS A 488 -13.51 4.98 -7.34
CA LYS A 488 -12.35 5.12 -8.22
C LYS A 488 -11.15 4.29 -7.73
N ASN A 489 -10.94 4.14 -6.41
CA ASN A 489 -9.84 3.37 -5.84
C ASN A 489 -9.96 1.88 -6.11
N ALA A 490 -11.20 1.41 -5.99
CA ALA A 490 -11.53 0.01 -6.16
C ALA A 490 -11.69 -0.35 -7.64
N ALA A 491 -11.70 0.59 -8.58
CA ALA A 491 -11.85 0.32 -10.02
C ALA A 491 -10.85 -0.76 -10.52
N PRO A 492 -11.30 -1.74 -11.34
CA PRO A 492 -12.66 -1.92 -11.87
C PRO A 492 -13.61 -2.70 -10.92
N ARG A 493 -13.21 -2.96 -9.67
CA ARG A 493 -13.92 -3.78 -8.67
C ARG A 493 -14.87 -2.98 -7.78
N TYR A 494 -15.60 -2.05 -8.39
CA TYR A 494 -16.63 -1.26 -7.72
C TYR A 494 -17.90 -1.17 -8.57
N ARG A 495 -19.06 -1.23 -7.95
CA ARG A 495 -20.37 -1.08 -8.60
C ARG A 495 -21.23 -0.08 -7.84
N LEU A 496 -22.01 0.69 -8.59
CA LEU A 496 -23.13 1.45 -8.04
C LEU A 496 -24.42 0.72 -8.41
N ALA A 497 -25.10 0.18 -7.40
CA ALA A 497 -26.40 -0.47 -7.53
C ALA A 497 -27.50 0.56 -7.29
N LEU A 498 -28.32 0.78 -8.31
CA LEU A 498 -29.51 1.62 -8.25
C LEU A 498 -30.72 0.73 -7.99
N VAL A 499 -31.49 1.04 -6.95
CA VAL A 499 -32.70 0.30 -6.60
C VAL A 499 -33.91 1.21 -6.75
N ARG A 500 -34.85 0.81 -7.61
CA ARG A 500 -36.15 1.46 -7.71
C ARG A 500 -37.11 0.73 -6.78
N VAL A 501 -37.56 1.43 -5.77
CA VAL A 501 -38.46 0.92 -4.73
C VAL A 501 -39.90 1.20 -5.15
N ASP A 502 -40.68 0.14 -5.28
CA ASP A 502 -42.07 0.19 -5.71
C ASP A 502 -43.02 0.20 -4.49
N GLU A 503 -44.07 1.01 -4.55
CA GLU A 503 -45.08 1.14 -3.49
C GLU A 503 -45.88 -0.17 -3.30
N ARG A 504 -45.98 -1.01 -4.32
CA ARG A 504 -46.66 -2.32 -4.27
C ARG A 504 -45.92 -3.34 -3.41
N GLY A 505 -44.65 -3.08 -3.07
CA GLY A 505 -43.84 -3.89 -2.15
C GLY A 505 -42.61 -4.53 -2.79
N ALA A 506 -41.76 -5.14 -1.96
CA ALA A 506 -40.40 -5.55 -2.32
C ALA A 506 -40.28 -6.55 -3.49
N ALA A 507 -41.34 -7.30 -3.79
CA ALA A 507 -41.38 -8.20 -4.94
C ALA A 507 -41.37 -7.47 -6.30
N HIS A 508 -41.66 -6.17 -6.31
CA HIS A 508 -41.68 -5.31 -7.49
C HIS A 508 -40.46 -4.38 -7.57
N ASP A 509 -39.52 -4.47 -6.62
CA ASP A 509 -38.32 -3.64 -6.63
C ASP A 509 -37.39 -4.08 -7.77
N GLU A 510 -36.89 -3.09 -8.51
CA GLU A 510 -35.96 -3.32 -9.61
C GLU A 510 -34.53 -2.91 -9.19
N VAL A 511 -33.53 -3.68 -9.62
CA VAL A 511 -32.13 -3.41 -9.34
C VAL A 511 -31.36 -3.29 -10.65
N ARG A 512 -30.57 -2.23 -10.78
CA ARG A 512 -29.64 -2.05 -11.91
C ARG A 512 -28.25 -1.67 -11.43
N TYR A 513 -27.23 -2.16 -12.14
CA TYR A 513 -25.83 -1.95 -11.79
C TYR A 513 -25.15 -1.06 -12.82
N LEU A 514 -24.29 -0.17 -12.34
CA LEU A 514 -23.35 0.59 -13.16
C LEU A 514 -21.94 0.05 -12.95
N ASP A 515 -21.24 -0.26 -14.05
CA ASP A 515 -19.80 -0.52 -14.04
C ASP A 515 -19.03 0.80 -14.06
N ASP A 516 -17.93 0.85 -13.31
CA ASP A 516 -17.04 2.00 -13.15
C ASP A 516 -17.77 3.37 -13.19
N PRO A 517 -18.71 3.60 -12.25
CA PRO A 517 -19.65 4.72 -12.30
C PRO A 517 -18.96 6.09 -12.26
N PHE A 518 -17.70 6.14 -11.80
CA PHE A 518 -16.96 7.35 -11.50
C PHE A 518 -15.73 7.59 -12.37
N ALA A 519 -15.50 6.77 -13.41
CA ALA A 519 -14.34 6.88 -14.30
C ALA A 519 -14.12 8.30 -14.86
N ALA A 520 -15.21 8.94 -15.31
CA ALA A 520 -15.19 10.28 -15.91
C ALA A 520 -15.51 11.39 -14.91
N THR A 521 -15.72 11.06 -13.64
CA THR A 521 -16.12 12.02 -12.62
C THR A 521 -14.90 12.81 -12.18
N THR A 522 -14.91 14.13 -12.34
CA THR A 522 -13.91 15.02 -11.72
C THR A 522 -14.62 15.84 -10.66
N PHE A 523 -14.10 15.79 -9.43
CA PHE A 523 -14.47 16.79 -8.44
C PHE A 523 -13.99 18.14 -8.96
N GLY A 524 -14.87 19.14 -8.92
CA GLY A 524 -14.54 20.51 -9.30
C GLY A 524 -13.63 21.13 -8.26
N ASP A 525 -14.20 21.99 -7.41
CA ASP A 525 -13.47 22.63 -6.33
C ASP A 525 -13.09 21.65 -5.21
N PHE A 526 -11.97 21.92 -4.53
CA PHE A 526 -11.44 21.11 -3.41
C PHE A 526 -12.45 20.97 -2.26
N ASP A 527 -13.34 21.96 -2.08
CA ASP A 527 -14.31 22.01 -0.99
C ASP A 527 -15.62 21.25 -1.29
N ALA A 528 -15.73 20.54 -2.43
CA ALA A 528 -16.94 19.82 -2.80
C ALA A 528 -17.14 18.54 -1.95
N THR A 529 -18.25 18.45 -1.23
CA THR A 529 -18.60 17.34 -0.32
C THR A 529 -19.30 16.16 -1.00
N GLY A 530 -19.57 16.25 -2.30
CA GLY A 530 -20.17 15.18 -3.09
C GLY A 530 -20.76 15.68 -4.40
N LEU A 531 -21.54 14.82 -5.07
CA LEU A 531 -22.10 15.09 -6.40
C LEU A 531 -23.58 14.67 -6.44
N ARG A 532 -24.37 15.43 -7.18
CA ARG A 532 -25.76 15.06 -7.51
C ARG A 532 -25.79 14.25 -8.80
N GLY A 533 -26.29 13.02 -8.71
CA GLY A 533 -26.55 12.14 -9.84
C GLY A 533 -27.98 12.33 -10.36
N ASP A 534 -28.13 12.49 -11.67
CA ASP A 534 -29.44 12.44 -12.33
C ASP A 534 -29.93 10.98 -12.34
N TRP A 535 -31.05 10.72 -11.64
CA TRP A 535 -31.56 9.36 -11.45
C TRP A 535 -31.94 8.72 -12.78
N THR A 536 -32.65 9.44 -13.65
CA THR A 536 -33.15 8.92 -14.93
C THR A 536 -32.00 8.54 -15.86
N LYS A 537 -30.99 9.41 -15.97
CA LYS A 537 -29.81 9.18 -16.81
C LYS A 537 -28.96 8.01 -16.31
N MET A 538 -28.75 7.91 -15.00
CA MET A 538 -27.95 6.83 -14.41
C MET A 538 -28.69 5.50 -14.47
N TRP A 539 -30.00 5.48 -14.21
CA TRP A 539 -30.84 4.29 -14.33
C TRP A 539 -30.86 3.71 -15.75
N ALA A 540 -30.92 4.58 -16.77
CA ALA A 540 -30.90 4.18 -18.17
C ALA A 540 -29.55 3.57 -18.58
N ARG A 541 -28.45 3.99 -17.95
CA ARG A 541 -27.11 3.41 -18.17
C ARG A 541 -26.90 2.09 -17.41
N GLY A 542 -27.70 1.84 -16.37
CA GLY A 542 -27.59 0.64 -15.56
C GLY A 542 -28.04 -0.61 -16.32
N ALA A 543 -27.35 -1.72 -16.08
CA ALA A 543 -27.70 -3.04 -16.61
C ALA A 543 -28.35 -3.92 -15.52
N GLU A 544 -28.98 -5.02 -15.92
CA GLU A 544 -29.36 -6.07 -14.97
C GLU A 544 -28.14 -6.55 -14.17
N PRO A 545 -28.30 -7.04 -12.93
CA PRO A 545 -27.18 -7.48 -12.10
C PRO A 545 -26.22 -8.39 -12.89
N PHE A 546 -24.93 -8.02 -12.94
CA PHE A 546 -23.89 -8.68 -13.74
C PHE A 546 -22.62 -8.96 -12.96
#